data_AF-A7EB09-F1
#
_entry.id   AF-A7EB09-F1
#
_cell.length_a   1.000
_cell.length_b   1.000
_cell.length_c   1.000
_cell.angle_alpha   90.00
_cell.angle_beta   90.00
_cell.angle_gamma   90.00
#
_symmetry.space_group_name_H-M   'P 1'
#
loop_
_entity.id
_entity.type
_entity.pdbx_description
1 polymer ?
#
loop_
_entity_poly.entity_id
_entity_poly.type
_entity_poly.pdbx_seq_one_letter_code
_entity_poly.pdbx_strand_id
1 'polypeptide(L)'
;MKTQSLISMGLLPILSVNAAYTWPSKYDELEDILYLQAGYRRYGFRDGVTPCGFSADGSNRETAAEWIKTAYHDMATHDVETGLGGLDASIAYELGRAENPGSAFNGTFGFTNNYASIKSSNSDLLAMSVVVASMACGGPIIPFRAGRIDAVQAGVPGVPQPDQDLATHTAIFAKQGFNTTEMITMVACGHVLGGVHGVDFPQITGDNNETSFPHFNSQYDNFTNSIVTEYLEDKSIDVLVVGKNDTFNSDKRIFGADNNKTMTSLADPSNFQAQCRDIFARMIDTVPASVTLSEVITPIEVKPTELSLALGANNTLSFTGSIRVRTTHRNADNVTVSLRYRDRNNNLSNTTISTERGRWQLGQSYGFAREVFTFYEFDTAFDVTSSISSFDVIIHTAGEADEINTNNGLGFPVSDAILLQAPQSCQPQIIVNEAGQWNLTITAAVRADRVGEPVAFDWVYKRFIQGVMINQLEVQRTVMEKASEEIGGYYLYTATKPIDTVQWSTTFDLVLGEGDNVSKLEFLSTGNLASTSWLDEKVQEREDAHKTRRSAVGARDILYSILFDIVAATQHVLRI
;
A
#
# COMPACT_ATOMS: atom_id res chain seq x y z
N MET A 1 48.26 -3.73 -50.21
CA MET A 1 46.79 -3.65 -50.23
C MET A 1 46.26 -4.64 -49.20
N LYS A 2 45.76 -4.14 -48.06
CA LYS A 2 45.21 -4.95 -46.97
C LYS A 2 43.69 -5.01 -47.12
N THR A 3 43.15 -6.21 -47.27
CA THR A 3 41.71 -6.49 -47.29
C THR A 3 41.18 -6.47 -45.87
N GLN A 4 40.27 -5.54 -45.57
CA GLN A 4 39.49 -5.53 -44.34
C GLN A 4 38.23 -6.39 -44.53
N SER A 5 38.02 -7.35 -43.64
CA SER A 5 36.80 -8.14 -43.54
C SER A 5 35.87 -7.47 -42.53
N LEU A 6 34.70 -7.02 -42.99
CA LEU A 6 33.62 -6.50 -42.15
C LEU A 6 32.91 -7.68 -41.47
N ILE A 7 32.98 -7.76 -40.15
CA ILE A 7 32.13 -8.65 -39.33
C ILE A 7 30.87 -7.85 -38.99
N SER A 8 29.75 -8.26 -39.59
CA SER A 8 28.41 -7.81 -39.23
C SER A 8 28.00 -8.47 -37.91
N MET A 9 28.09 -7.74 -36.80
CA MET A 9 27.43 -8.11 -35.54
C MET A 9 25.92 -7.89 -35.71
N GLY A 10 25.19 -8.97 -35.98
CA GLY A 10 23.72 -8.94 -35.91
C GLY A 10 23.29 -8.76 -34.46
N LEU A 11 22.50 -7.71 -34.19
CA LEU A 11 21.74 -7.58 -32.95
C LEU A 11 20.77 -8.76 -32.85
N LEU A 12 21.01 -9.66 -31.90
CA LEU A 12 19.99 -10.58 -31.41
C LEU A 12 18.94 -9.76 -30.63
N PRO A 13 17.64 -9.92 -30.88
CA PRO A 13 16.63 -9.35 -30.02
C PRO A 13 16.76 -10.02 -28.65
N ILE A 14 17.10 -9.24 -27.63
CA ILE A 14 17.01 -9.66 -26.24
C ILE A 14 15.51 -9.84 -25.98
N LEU A 15 15.05 -11.10 -26.06
CA LEU A 15 13.76 -11.47 -25.49
C LEU A 15 13.87 -11.19 -24.00
N SER A 16 13.18 -10.16 -23.50
CA SER A 16 12.97 -9.96 -22.08
C SER A 16 12.21 -11.18 -21.56
N VAL A 17 12.94 -12.13 -20.98
CA VAL A 17 12.35 -13.18 -20.15
C VAL A 17 11.83 -12.45 -18.92
N ASN A 18 10.51 -12.24 -18.83
CA ASN A 18 9.88 -11.81 -17.59
C ASN A 18 10.36 -12.77 -16.49
N ALA A 19 11.18 -12.28 -15.56
CA ALA A 19 11.61 -13.07 -14.44
C ALA A 19 10.35 -13.51 -13.68
N ALA A 20 10.18 -14.81 -13.50
CA ALA A 20 9.06 -15.34 -12.74
C ALA A 20 9.07 -14.75 -11.32
N TYR A 21 7.90 -14.37 -10.82
CA TYR A 21 7.74 -13.83 -9.49
C TYR A 21 8.34 -14.77 -8.43
N THR A 22 9.09 -14.21 -7.48
CA THR A 22 9.62 -14.93 -6.30
C THR A 22 9.16 -14.21 -5.05
N TRP A 23 8.57 -14.94 -4.11
CA TRP A 23 8.18 -14.44 -2.79
C TRP A 23 9.30 -14.69 -1.75
N PRO A 24 9.55 -13.75 -0.82
CA PRO A 24 8.98 -12.40 -0.77
C PRO A 24 9.62 -11.48 -1.82
N SER A 25 8.83 -10.53 -2.32
CA SER A 25 9.29 -9.45 -3.19
C SER A 25 9.14 -8.10 -2.48
N LYS A 26 10.04 -7.16 -2.78
CA LYS A 26 9.94 -5.78 -2.28
C LYS A 26 8.69 -5.03 -2.78
N TYR A 27 8.01 -5.56 -3.80
CA TYR A 27 6.80 -4.98 -4.40
C TYR A 27 5.50 -5.68 -3.97
N ASP A 28 5.57 -6.63 -3.05
CA ASP A 28 4.40 -7.38 -2.59
C ASP A 28 3.30 -6.46 -2.03
N GLU A 29 3.67 -5.44 -1.26
CA GLU A 29 2.73 -4.46 -0.68
C GLU A 29 1.99 -3.67 -1.77
N LEU A 30 2.72 -3.14 -2.75
CA LEU A 30 2.13 -2.37 -3.85
C LEU A 30 1.22 -3.23 -4.73
N GLU A 31 1.54 -4.50 -4.92
CA GLU A 31 0.66 -5.44 -5.63
C GLU A 31 -0.66 -5.69 -4.87
N ASP A 32 -0.61 -5.83 -3.54
CA ASP A 32 -1.82 -5.94 -2.73
C ASP A 32 -2.66 -4.66 -2.78
N ILE A 33 -2.04 -3.48 -2.65
CA ILE A 33 -2.73 -2.19 -2.72
C ILE A 33 -3.41 -2.02 -4.09
N LEU A 34 -2.75 -2.45 -5.18
CA LEU A 34 -3.27 -2.34 -6.54
C LEU A 34 -4.44 -3.30 -6.83
N TYR A 35 -4.40 -4.54 -6.33
CA TYR A 35 -5.37 -5.56 -6.73
C TYR A 35 -6.43 -5.90 -5.68
N LEU A 36 -6.18 -5.69 -4.37
CA LEU A 36 -7.13 -6.03 -3.30
C LEU A 36 -8.08 -4.86 -2.98
N GLN A 37 -9.03 -4.60 -3.87
CA GLN A 37 -9.87 -3.39 -3.80
C GLN A 37 -11.17 -3.55 -2.99
N ALA A 38 -11.72 -4.76 -2.90
CA ALA A 38 -12.96 -5.06 -2.16
C ALA A 38 -12.94 -6.43 -1.50
N GLY A 39 -13.90 -6.66 -0.61
CA GLY A 39 -14.13 -7.97 -0.02
C GLY A 39 -13.15 -8.29 1.10
N TYR A 40 -12.84 -9.57 1.23
CA TYR A 40 -11.98 -10.10 2.27
C TYR A 40 -10.56 -9.53 2.15
N ARG A 41 -9.97 -9.08 3.27
CA ARG A 41 -8.58 -8.57 3.36
C ARG A 41 -8.25 -7.51 2.28
N ARG A 42 -9.22 -6.67 1.94
CA ARG A 42 -9.03 -5.54 1.01
C ARG A 42 -8.10 -4.48 1.58
N TYR A 43 -7.35 -3.82 0.71
CA TYR A 43 -6.73 -2.52 0.96
C TYR A 43 -7.70 -1.38 0.65
N GLY A 44 -8.44 -1.46 -0.44
CA GLY A 44 -9.49 -0.49 -0.76
C GLY A 44 -9.00 0.86 -1.30
N PHE A 45 -7.85 0.90 -1.99
CA PHE A 45 -7.34 2.14 -2.58
C PHE A 45 -8.36 2.85 -3.47
N ARG A 46 -9.23 2.11 -4.17
CA ARG A 46 -10.31 2.66 -5.00
C ARG A 46 -11.36 3.48 -4.25
N ASP A 47 -11.46 3.36 -2.93
CA ASP A 47 -12.50 4.02 -2.13
C ASP A 47 -12.41 5.56 -2.25
N GLY A 48 -11.21 6.09 -2.54
CA GLY A 48 -11.02 7.53 -2.75
C GLY A 48 -11.68 8.07 -4.02
N VAL A 49 -12.04 7.21 -4.97
CA VAL A 49 -12.50 7.60 -6.33
C VAL A 49 -13.71 6.79 -6.82
N THR A 50 -14.41 6.08 -5.92
CA THR A 50 -15.59 5.28 -6.27
C THR A 50 -16.83 5.81 -5.54
N PRO A 51 -17.89 6.27 -6.24
CA PRO A 51 -18.00 6.44 -7.70
C PRO A 51 -17.06 7.52 -8.26
N CYS A 52 -16.85 7.58 -9.58
CA CYS A 52 -15.89 8.49 -10.21
C CYS A 52 -16.04 9.96 -9.78
N GLY A 53 -17.28 10.48 -9.78
CA GLY A 53 -17.60 11.84 -9.33
C GLY A 53 -17.54 12.07 -7.82
N PHE A 54 -16.97 11.15 -7.04
CA PHE A 54 -16.85 11.27 -5.59
C PHE A 54 -15.72 12.22 -5.18
N SER A 55 -15.96 12.98 -4.11
CA SER A 55 -14.91 13.59 -3.30
C SER A 55 -15.32 13.63 -1.83
N ALA A 56 -14.35 13.34 -0.95
CA ALA A 56 -14.52 13.49 0.49
C ALA A 56 -14.59 14.96 0.93
N ASP A 57 -14.10 15.87 0.09
CA ASP A 57 -13.93 17.29 0.43
C ASP A 57 -15.10 18.18 -0.07
N GLY A 58 -16.13 17.60 -0.69
CA GLY A 58 -17.34 18.29 -1.09
C GLY A 58 -17.83 17.92 -2.49
N SER A 59 -19.07 18.29 -2.81
CA SER A 59 -19.71 17.98 -4.11
C SER A 59 -19.18 18.83 -5.28
N ASN A 60 -18.37 19.85 -5.00
CA ASN A 60 -17.71 20.72 -5.97
C ASN A 60 -16.27 20.29 -6.28
N ARG A 61 -15.90 19.06 -5.91
CA ARG A 61 -14.57 18.47 -6.14
C ARG A 61 -14.71 17.07 -6.68
N GLU A 62 -13.68 16.61 -7.37
CA GLU A 62 -13.65 15.28 -7.98
C GLU A 62 -12.27 14.64 -7.74
N THR A 63 -12.20 13.70 -6.80
CA THR A 63 -10.91 13.15 -6.35
C THR A 63 -10.15 12.46 -7.49
N ALA A 64 -10.85 11.81 -8.42
CA ALA A 64 -10.23 11.14 -9.55
C ALA A 64 -9.45 12.12 -10.44
N ALA A 65 -10.02 13.30 -10.72
CA ALA A 65 -9.34 14.36 -11.45
C ALA A 65 -8.14 14.94 -10.67
N GLU A 66 -8.28 15.10 -9.36
CA GLU A 66 -7.21 15.63 -8.50
C GLU A 66 -6.01 14.68 -8.38
N TRP A 67 -6.27 13.38 -8.40
CA TRP A 67 -5.25 12.34 -8.45
C TRP A 67 -4.43 12.40 -9.73
N ILE A 68 -5.10 12.51 -10.89
CA ILE A 68 -4.43 12.68 -12.19
C ILE A 68 -3.64 13.99 -12.23
N LYS A 69 -4.25 15.10 -11.78
CA LYS A 69 -3.59 16.41 -11.67
C LYS A 69 -2.34 16.34 -10.80
N THR A 70 -2.42 15.75 -9.61
CA THR A 70 -1.29 15.67 -8.67
C THR A 70 -0.12 14.91 -9.26
N ALA A 71 -0.37 13.77 -9.90
CA ALA A 71 0.68 12.99 -10.56
C ALA A 71 1.29 13.75 -11.76
N TYR A 72 0.48 14.42 -12.58
CA TYR A 72 1.00 15.23 -13.68
C TYR A 72 1.87 16.38 -13.18
N HIS A 73 1.43 17.14 -12.18
CA HIS A 73 2.17 18.28 -11.63
C HIS A 73 3.52 17.87 -11.03
N ASP A 74 3.57 16.72 -10.35
CA ASP A 74 4.81 16.16 -9.82
C ASP A 74 5.77 15.76 -10.97
N MET A 75 5.25 15.01 -11.95
CA MET A 75 5.99 14.58 -13.13
C MET A 75 6.53 15.75 -13.97
N ALA A 76 5.73 16.81 -14.14
CA ALA A 76 5.96 17.89 -15.09
C ALA A 76 7.27 18.68 -14.86
N THR A 77 7.91 18.51 -13.72
CA THR A 77 9.23 19.06 -13.40
C THR A 77 10.38 18.33 -14.10
N HIS A 78 10.11 17.20 -14.76
CA HIS A 78 11.12 16.42 -15.48
C HIS A 78 11.81 17.23 -16.58
N ASP A 79 13.13 17.07 -16.66
CA ASP A 79 13.95 17.65 -17.71
C ASP A 79 14.84 16.56 -18.33
N VAL A 80 14.53 16.17 -19.57
CA VAL A 80 15.24 15.12 -20.32
C VAL A 80 16.72 15.42 -20.55
N GLU A 81 17.15 16.69 -20.53
CA GLU A 81 18.57 17.04 -20.73
C GLU A 81 19.37 16.80 -19.45
N THR A 82 18.77 17.08 -18.28
CA THR A 82 19.44 16.91 -16.99
C THR A 82 19.18 15.55 -16.34
N GLY A 83 18.09 14.88 -16.70
CA GLY A 83 17.60 13.66 -16.06
C GLY A 83 17.04 13.87 -14.65
N LEU A 84 16.79 15.11 -14.23
CA LEU A 84 16.21 15.46 -12.94
C LEU A 84 14.69 15.66 -13.07
N GLY A 85 13.98 15.64 -11.93
CA GLY A 85 12.53 15.74 -11.87
C GLY A 85 11.82 14.51 -12.43
N GLY A 86 10.50 14.56 -12.49
CA GLY A 86 9.65 13.40 -12.79
C GLY A 86 8.84 12.99 -11.58
N LEU A 87 8.16 11.86 -11.68
CA LEU A 87 7.23 11.40 -10.64
C LEU A 87 8.00 10.84 -9.43
N ASP A 88 8.37 11.73 -8.52
CA ASP A 88 9.19 11.48 -7.33
C ASP A 88 8.57 12.03 -6.03
N ALA A 89 7.30 12.45 -6.05
CA ALA A 89 6.56 13.08 -4.97
C ALA A 89 7.18 14.39 -4.44
N SER A 90 8.05 15.04 -5.21
CA SER A 90 8.58 16.37 -4.90
C SER A 90 7.48 17.44 -4.82
N ILE A 91 6.33 17.27 -5.47
CA ILE A 91 5.17 18.18 -5.39
C ILE A 91 4.72 18.45 -3.94
N ALA A 92 4.95 17.52 -3.01
CA ALA A 92 4.66 17.69 -1.58
C ALA A 92 5.43 18.86 -0.94
N TYR A 93 6.54 19.30 -1.56
CA TYR A 93 7.39 20.41 -1.13
C TYR A 93 7.15 21.68 -1.97
N GLU A 94 6.20 21.67 -2.91
CA GLU A 94 6.06 22.68 -3.97
C GLU A 94 4.71 23.41 -3.97
N LEU A 95 3.91 23.17 -2.94
CA LEU A 95 2.53 23.66 -2.81
C LEU A 95 2.40 25.18 -2.76
N GLY A 96 3.49 25.90 -2.46
CA GLY A 96 3.53 27.36 -2.43
C GLY A 96 3.85 28.02 -3.79
N ARG A 97 4.06 27.23 -4.86
CA ARG A 97 4.41 27.77 -6.17
C ARG A 97 3.17 28.27 -6.92
N ALA A 98 3.36 29.32 -7.71
CA ALA A 98 2.31 29.88 -8.57
C ALA A 98 1.76 28.88 -9.59
N GLU A 99 2.55 27.87 -9.95
CA GLU A 99 2.17 26.80 -10.87
C GLU A 99 1.35 25.67 -10.20
N ASN A 100 1.23 25.69 -8.86
CA ASN A 100 0.54 24.67 -8.05
C ASN A 100 -0.57 25.26 -7.14
N PRO A 101 -1.50 26.09 -7.65
CA PRO A 101 -2.61 26.57 -6.83
C PRO A 101 -3.66 25.46 -6.58
N GLY A 102 -4.37 25.61 -5.46
CA GLY A 102 -5.49 24.76 -5.05
C GLY A 102 -5.13 23.69 -4.02
N SER A 103 -6.17 23.03 -3.48
CA SER A 103 -6.06 22.05 -2.40
C SER A 103 -5.94 20.59 -2.88
N ALA A 104 -5.97 20.34 -4.20
CA ALA A 104 -5.94 19.00 -4.80
C ALA A 104 -4.76 18.14 -4.32
N PHE A 105 -3.58 18.73 -4.22
CA PHE A 105 -2.36 18.02 -3.82
C PHE A 105 -2.44 17.56 -2.36
N ASN A 106 -2.90 18.44 -1.46
CA ASN A 106 -3.10 18.12 -0.05
C ASN A 106 -4.18 17.06 0.15
N GLY A 107 -5.28 17.14 -0.60
CA GLY A 107 -6.34 16.12 -0.58
C GLY A 107 -5.81 14.75 -1.03
N THR A 108 -5.01 14.73 -2.11
CA THR A 108 -4.39 13.51 -2.62
C THR A 108 -3.47 12.87 -1.58
N PHE A 109 -2.54 13.62 -0.98
CA PHE A 109 -1.67 13.10 0.09
C PHE A 109 -2.44 12.74 1.36
N GLY A 110 -3.51 13.47 1.69
CA GLY A 110 -4.41 13.14 2.80
C GLY A 110 -4.98 11.72 2.69
N PHE A 111 -5.25 11.25 1.46
CA PHE A 111 -5.67 9.88 1.20
C PHE A 111 -4.49 8.90 1.11
N THR A 112 -3.49 9.18 0.26
CA THR A 112 -2.42 8.23 -0.04
C THR A 112 -1.51 7.94 1.16
N ASN A 113 -1.39 8.87 2.11
CA ASN A 113 -0.63 8.66 3.36
C ASN A 113 -1.10 7.45 4.18
N ASN A 114 -2.34 6.98 4.00
CA ASN A 114 -2.83 5.77 4.66
C ASN A 114 -2.17 4.49 4.11
N TYR A 115 -1.55 4.57 2.95
CA TYR A 115 -0.91 3.46 2.24
C TYR A 115 0.61 3.62 2.16
N ALA A 116 1.16 4.78 2.57
CA ALA A 116 2.58 5.08 2.49
C ALA A 116 3.39 4.28 3.53
N SER A 117 4.44 3.60 3.06
CA SER A 117 5.34 2.81 3.90
C SER A 117 6.73 2.69 3.26
N ILE A 118 7.67 2.04 3.94
CA ILE A 118 8.99 1.76 3.38
C ILE A 118 8.95 0.79 2.17
N LYS A 119 7.80 0.13 1.92
CA LYS A 119 7.56 -0.75 0.77
C LYS A 119 6.57 -0.14 -0.26
N SER A 120 6.04 1.05 0.02
CA SER A 120 5.07 1.77 -0.81
C SER A 120 5.34 3.27 -0.73
N SER A 121 6.23 3.75 -1.60
CA SER A 121 6.63 5.16 -1.65
C SER A 121 5.46 6.06 -2.06
N ASN A 122 5.48 7.33 -1.65
CA ASN A 122 4.44 8.28 -2.03
C ASN A 122 4.38 8.45 -3.55
N SER A 123 5.53 8.45 -4.21
CA SER A 123 5.66 8.51 -5.66
C SER A 123 5.05 7.30 -6.38
N ASP A 124 5.24 6.08 -5.87
CA ASP A 124 4.52 4.89 -6.38
C ASP A 124 3.01 4.99 -6.14
N LEU A 125 2.57 5.59 -5.03
CA LEU A 125 1.16 5.81 -4.74
C LEU A 125 0.54 6.89 -5.64
N LEU A 126 1.26 7.95 -6.00
CA LEU A 126 0.80 8.94 -6.99
C LEU A 126 0.63 8.30 -8.38
N ALA A 127 1.57 7.45 -8.79
CA ALA A 127 1.41 6.67 -10.02
C ALA A 127 0.16 5.77 -9.95
N MET A 128 -0.01 5.07 -8.83
CA MET A 128 -1.16 4.18 -8.62
C MET A 128 -2.49 4.94 -8.59
N SER A 129 -2.50 6.18 -8.09
CA SER A 129 -3.65 7.07 -8.14
C SER A 129 -4.13 7.33 -9.58
N VAL A 130 -3.24 7.51 -10.56
CA VAL A 130 -3.64 7.62 -11.97
C VAL A 130 -4.26 6.33 -12.49
N VAL A 131 -3.64 5.18 -12.18
CA VAL A 131 -4.11 3.86 -12.61
C VAL A 131 -5.51 3.58 -12.05
N VAL A 132 -5.73 3.82 -10.76
CA VAL A 132 -6.99 3.56 -10.08
C VAL A 132 -8.07 4.59 -10.46
N ALA A 133 -7.73 5.87 -10.59
CA ALA A 133 -8.67 6.90 -11.07
C ALA A 133 -9.18 6.55 -12.47
N SER A 134 -8.28 6.20 -13.39
CA SER A 134 -8.63 5.76 -14.73
C SER A 134 -9.63 4.59 -14.69
N MET A 135 -9.31 3.50 -14.00
CA MET A 135 -10.18 2.32 -13.97
C MET A 135 -11.51 2.56 -13.24
N ALA A 136 -11.52 3.34 -12.16
CA ALA A 136 -12.74 3.66 -11.40
C ALA A 136 -13.72 4.51 -12.20
N CYS A 137 -13.21 5.32 -13.13
CA CYS A 137 -13.97 6.17 -14.03
C CYS A 137 -14.30 5.52 -15.39
N GLY A 138 -13.99 4.24 -15.60
CA GLY A 138 -14.25 3.54 -16.87
C GLY A 138 -13.22 3.80 -17.97
N GLY A 139 -12.05 4.34 -17.61
CA GLY A 139 -10.91 4.57 -18.47
C GLY A 139 -10.07 3.31 -18.70
N PRO A 140 -8.94 3.42 -19.41
CA PRO A 140 -8.13 2.28 -19.75
C PRO A 140 -7.34 1.74 -18.54
N ILE A 141 -7.00 0.45 -18.57
CA ILE A 141 -6.04 -0.13 -17.62
C ILE A 141 -4.65 0.35 -18.03
N ILE A 142 -4.04 1.18 -17.19
CA ILE A 142 -2.69 1.72 -17.37
C ILE A 142 -1.70 0.73 -16.74
N PRO A 143 -0.67 0.27 -17.47
CA PRO A 143 0.39 -0.56 -16.90
C PRO A 143 1.08 0.13 -15.72
N PHE A 144 1.11 -0.53 -14.56
CA PHE A 144 1.75 0.00 -13.37
C PHE A 144 3.12 -0.65 -13.16
N ARG A 145 4.17 0.17 -13.11
CA ARG A 145 5.51 -0.23 -12.63
C ARG A 145 5.75 0.41 -11.27
N ALA A 146 6.63 -0.18 -10.46
CA ALA A 146 6.96 0.31 -9.12
C ALA A 146 8.46 0.56 -8.95
N GLY A 147 8.85 1.12 -7.81
CA GLY A 147 10.25 1.38 -7.46
C GLY A 147 10.63 2.85 -7.55
N ARG A 148 9.65 3.76 -7.60
CA ARG A 148 9.90 5.20 -7.50
C ARG A 148 10.48 5.53 -6.13
N ILE A 149 11.35 6.52 -6.11
CA ILE A 149 12.05 6.98 -4.92
C ILE A 149 11.51 8.36 -4.58
N ASP A 150 11.01 8.52 -3.35
CA ASP A 150 10.50 9.80 -2.88
C ASP A 150 11.61 10.84 -2.77
N ALA A 151 11.36 12.03 -3.30
CA ALA A 151 12.18 13.20 -3.12
C ALA A 151 12.16 13.66 -1.67
N VAL A 152 13.29 14.23 -1.23
CA VAL A 152 13.45 14.79 0.13
C VAL A 152 13.39 16.31 0.16
N GLN A 153 13.12 16.93 -0.99
CA GLN A 153 13.04 18.38 -1.18
C GLN A 153 12.28 18.69 -2.48
N ALA A 154 11.98 19.97 -2.68
CA ALA A 154 11.37 20.47 -3.91
C ALA A 154 12.28 20.29 -5.14
N GLY A 155 11.68 19.98 -6.29
CA GLY A 155 12.32 19.92 -7.60
C GLY A 155 12.49 21.29 -8.23
N VAL A 156 12.75 21.36 -9.54
CA VAL A 156 12.77 22.62 -10.29
C VAL A 156 11.35 22.98 -10.77
N PRO A 157 10.98 24.27 -10.88
CA PRO A 157 9.72 24.66 -11.51
C PRO A 157 9.64 24.18 -12.96
N GLY A 158 8.45 23.83 -13.43
CA GLY A 158 8.29 23.21 -14.74
C GLY A 158 6.85 22.92 -15.17
N VAL A 159 5.85 23.27 -14.37
CA VAL A 159 4.45 22.98 -14.68
C VAL A 159 3.91 24.03 -15.66
N PRO A 160 3.31 23.64 -16.80
CA PRO A 160 2.64 24.57 -17.71
C PRO A 160 1.53 25.37 -17.04
N GLN A 161 1.49 26.67 -17.31
CA GLN A 161 0.43 27.56 -16.84
C GLN A 161 -0.55 27.93 -17.98
N PRO A 162 -1.83 28.16 -17.66
CA PRO A 162 -2.88 28.33 -18.67
C PRO A 162 -2.77 29.63 -19.49
N ASP A 163 -2.00 30.63 -19.03
CA ASP A 163 -1.77 31.91 -19.71
C ASP A 163 -0.57 31.90 -20.66
N GLN A 164 0.27 30.88 -20.62
CA GLN A 164 1.46 30.76 -21.46
C GLN A 164 1.10 30.54 -22.94
N ASP A 165 1.98 31.00 -23.84
CA ASP A 165 1.81 30.81 -25.27
C ASP A 165 2.13 29.37 -25.73
N LEU A 166 1.70 29.03 -26.95
CA LEU A 166 1.88 27.69 -27.50
C LEU A 166 3.36 27.29 -27.64
N ALA A 167 4.25 28.25 -27.92
CA ALA A 167 5.68 27.98 -28.04
C ALA A 167 6.28 27.58 -26.68
N THR A 168 5.85 28.25 -25.62
CA THR A 168 6.23 27.95 -24.23
C THR A 168 5.68 26.59 -23.81
N HIS A 169 4.40 26.30 -24.07
CA HIS A 169 3.83 24.96 -23.81
C HIS A 169 4.60 23.86 -24.54
N THR A 170 4.86 24.04 -25.83
CA THR A 170 5.61 23.07 -26.64
C THR A 170 7.02 22.85 -26.07
N ALA A 171 7.70 23.91 -25.63
CA ALA A 171 9.04 23.81 -25.04
C ALA A 171 9.03 23.08 -23.69
N ILE A 172 8.02 23.32 -22.84
CA ILE A 172 7.87 22.65 -21.54
C ILE A 172 7.59 21.16 -21.74
N PHE A 173 6.63 20.79 -22.59
CA PHE A 173 6.35 19.38 -22.88
C PHE A 173 7.54 18.67 -23.52
N ALA A 174 8.31 19.35 -24.38
CA ALA A 174 9.54 18.80 -24.93
C ALA A 174 10.59 18.50 -23.84
N LYS A 175 10.71 19.36 -22.81
CA LYS A 175 11.56 19.08 -21.64
C LYS A 175 11.11 17.87 -20.84
N GLN A 176 9.81 17.65 -20.74
CA GLN A 176 9.23 16.47 -20.10
C GLN A 176 9.39 15.18 -20.95
N GLY A 177 9.84 15.30 -22.21
CA GLY A 177 10.03 14.19 -23.13
C GLY A 177 8.87 13.92 -24.08
N PHE A 178 7.93 14.86 -24.21
CA PHE A 178 6.73 14.74 -25.03
C PHE A 178 6.75 15.70 -26.23
N ASN A 179 6.41 15.19 -27.41
CA ASN A 179 6.24 16.00 -28.61
C ASN A 179 4.86 16.69 -28.67
N THR A 180 4.60 17.50 -29.71
CA THR A 180 3.33 18.24 -29.87
C THR A 180 2.08 17.33 -29.91
N THR A 181 2.12 16.20 -30.61
CA THR A 181 0.99 15.24 -30.64
C THR A 181 0.74 14.64 -29.25
N GLU A 182 1.80 14.37 -28.51
CA GLU A 182 1.74 13.82 -27.16
C GLU A 182 1.28 14.86 -26.14
N MET A 183 1.66 16.13 -26.31
CA MET A 183 1.10 17.26 -25.55
C MET A 183 -0.41 17.34 -25.73
N ILE A 184 -0.90 17.32 -26.98
CA ILE A 184 -2.35 17.35 -27.26
C ILE A 184 -3.04 16.16 -26.59
N THR A 185 -2.48 14.97 -26.76
CA THR A 185 -3.03 13.74 -26.20
C THR A 185 -3.04 13.78 -24.67
N MET A 186 -1.97 14.23 -24.02
CA MET A 186 -1.86 14.35 -22.57
C MET A 186 -2.94 15.29 -22.01
N VAL A 187 -3.10 16.48 -22.61
CA VAL A 187 -4.10 17.46 -22.16
C VAL A 187 -5.51 16.94 -22.38
N ALA A 188 -5.79 16.37 -23.57
CA ALA A 188 -7.11 15.79 -23.85
C ALA A 188 -7.46 14.64 -22.90
N CYS A 189 -6.52 13.76 -22.56
CA CYS A 189 -6.73 12.66 -21.62
C CYS A 189 -6.83 13.15 -20.16
N GLY A 190 -6.03 14.14 -19.77
CA GLY A 190 -6.02 14.70 -18.42
C GLY A 190 -7.28 15.50 -18.09
N HIS A 191 -7.86 16.18 -19.08
CA HIS A 191 -9.07 17.00 -18.92
C HIS A 191 -10.37 16.26 -19.27
N VAL A 192 -10.34 14.93 -19.29
CA VAL A 192 -11.57 14.12 -19.34
C VAL A 192 -12.39 14.26 -18.07
N LEU A 193 -11.71 14.40 -16.93
CA LEU A 193 -12.30 14.43 -15.60
C LEU A 193 -12.13 15.82 -14.96
N GLY A 194 -13.06 16.20 -14.09
CA GLY A 194 -12.97 17.43 -13.32
C GLY A 194 -13.22 18.73 -14.10
N GLY A 195 -12.55 19.80 -13.67
CA GLY A 195 -12.82 21.16 -14.10
C GLY A 195 -11.90 22.19 -13.44
N VAL A 196 -12.24 23.47 -13.58
CA VAL A 196 -11.47 24.60 -13.03
C VAL A 196 -12.14 25.14 -11.78
N HIS A 197 -11.42 25.18 -10.66
CA HIS A 197 -11.93 25.81 -9.43
C HIS A 197 -11.85 27.32 -9.52
N GLY A 198 -13.00 27.98 -9.39
CA GLY A 198 -13.09 29.44 -9.53
C GLY A 198 -12.41 30.22 -8.41
N VAL A 199 -12.35 29.66 -7.20
CA VAL A 199 -11.59 30.26 -6.08
C VAL A 199 -10.10 30.36 -6.38
N ASP A 200 -9.55 29.39 -7.12
CA ASP A 200 -8.12 29.34 -7.49
C ASP A 200 -7.85 30.11 -8.80
N PHE A 201 -8.81 30.10 -9.72
CA PHE A 201 -8.67 30.67 -11.07
C PHE A 201 -9.86 31.54 -11.50
N PRO A 202 -10.18 32.62 -10.76
CA PRO A 202 -11.34 33.47 -11.06
C PRO A 202 -11.23 34.18 -12.41
N GLN A 203 -10.01 34.39 -12.91
CA GLN A 203 -9.74 34.95 -14.23
C GLN A 203 -10.13 34.02 -15.38
N ILE A 204 -10.25 32.71 -15.11
CA ILE A 204 -10.65 31.68 -16.07
C ILE A 204 -12.15 31.45 -15.99
N THR A 205 -12.68 31.18 -14.80
CA THR A 205 -14.09 30.87 -14.58
C THR A 205 -15.00 32.10 -14.68
N GLY A 206 -14.45 33.29 -14.40
CA GLY A 206 -15.22 34.53 -14.22
C GLY A 206 -16.00 34.60 -12.91
N ASP A 207 -15.77 33.66 -12.00
CA ASP A 207 -16.47 33.52 -10.72
C ASP A 207 -15.49 33.00 -9.64
N ASN A 208 -15.29 33.78 -8.58
CA ASN A 208 -14.33 33.49 -7.52
C ASN A 208 -14.93 32.72 -6.33
N ASN A 209 -16.16 32.22 -6.45
CA ASN A 209 -16.82 31.46 -5.41
C ASN A 209 -16.13 30.09 -5.18
N GLU A 210 -16.02 29.66 -3.92
CA GLU A 210 -15.50 28.34 -3.53
C GLU A 210 -16.26 27.17 -4.18
N THR A 211 -17.55 27.33 -4.47
CA THR A 211 -18.37 26.30 -5.13
C THR A 211 -18.31 26.36 -6.66
N SER A 212 -17.60 27.33 -7.24
CA SER A 212 -17.48 27.47 -8.69
C SER A 212 -16.54 26.40 -9.24
N PHE A 213 -17.09 25.44 -9.97
CA PHE A 213 -16.35 24.32 -10.55
C PHE A 213 -16.89 23.97 -11.95
N PRO A 214 -16.74 24.86 -12.95
CA PRO A 214 -17.05 24.52 -14.33
C PRO A 214 -16.20 23.33 -14.83
N HIS A 215 -16.88 22.30 -15.28
CA HIS A 215 -16.27 21.08 -15.82
C HIS A 215 -15.73 21.28 -17.24
N PHE A 216 -14.76 20.46 -17.62
CA PHE A 216 -14.16 20.49 -18.96
C PHE A 216 -15.07 19.93 -20.05
N ASN A 217 -16.00 19.04 -19.72
CA ASN A 217 -16.93 18.44 -20.67
C ASN A 217 -18.23 17.97 -19.99
N SER A 218 -19.24 17.60 -20.77
CA SER A 218 -20.56 17.23 -20.24
C SER A 218 -20.62 15.87 -19.53
N GLN A 219 -19.63 15.01 -19.71
CA GLN A 219 -19.54 13.67 -19.12
C GLN A 219 -18.37 13.58 -18.12
N TYR A 220 -18.24 14.60 -17.27
CA TYR A 220 -17.12 14.80 -16.36
C TYR A 220 -16.86 13.65 -15.38
N ASP A 221 -17.87 12.84 -15.06
CA ASP A 221 -17.80 11.71 -14.12
C ASP A 221 -17.59 10.35 -14.82
N ASN A 222 -17.23 10.35 -16.11
CA ASN A 222 -16.95 9.16 -16.89
C ASN A 222 -15.76 9.39 -17.85
N PHE A 223 -14.85 8.43 -17.91
CA PHE A 223 -13.66 8.52 -18.76
C PHE A 223 -14.00 8.26 -20.24
N THR A 224 -14.53 9.27 -20.91
CA THR A 224 -15.00 9.23 -22.31
C THR A 224 -14.26 10.24 -23.17
N ASN A 225 -14.45 10.20 -24.49
CA ASN A 225 -13.84 11.15 -25.42
C ASN A 225 -14.70 12.42 -25.63
N SER A 226 -15.56 12.78 -24.67
CA SER A 226 -16.47 13.93 -24.77
C SER A 226 -15.74 15.26 -24.88
N ILE A 227 -14.61 15.42 -24.18
CA ILE A 227 -13.71 16.58 -24.33
C ILE A 227 -13.25 16.79 -25.78
N VAL A 228 -13.10 15.70 -26.54
CA VAL A 228 -12.69 15.73 -27.95
C VAL A 228 -13.86 16.01 -28.87
N THR A 229 -14.96 15.26 -28.72
CA THR A 229 -16.11 15.39 -29.62
C THR A 229 -16.80 16.74 -29.47
N GLU A 230 -16.96 17.24 -28.24
CA GLU A 230 -17.53 18.56 -27.97
C GLU A 230 -16.65 19.69 -28.53
N TYR A 231 -15.32 19.54 -28.46
CA TYR A 231 -14.38 20.49 -29.07
C TYR A 231 -14.53 20.53 -30.60
N LEU A 232 -14.53 19.37 -31.26
CA LEU A 232 -14.63 19.29 -32.73
C LEU A 232 -16.01 19.70 -33.29
N GLU A 233 -17.06 19.61 -32.48
CA GLU A 233 -18.42 20.00 -32.84
C GLU A 233 -18.75 21.47 -32.52
N ASP A 234 -17.79 22.26 -32.05
CA ASP A 234 -17.98 23.63 -31.56
C ASP A 234 -19.04 23.73 -30.44
N LYS A 235 -19.09 22.72 -29.55
CA LYS A 235 -20.02 22.61 -28.41
C LYS A 235 -19.34 22.54 -27.04
N SER A 236 -18.01 22.69 -27.00
CA SER A 236 -17.23 22.59 -25.76
C SER A 236 -17.75 23.55 -24.68
N ILE A 237 -17.89 23.02 -23.47
CA ILE A 237 -18.16 23.81 -22.26
C ILE A 237 -16.88 24.13 -21.47
N ASP A 238 -15.73 23.64 -21.94
CA ASP A 238 -14.43 23.85 -21.32
C ASP A 238 -14.10 25.35 -21.27
N VAL A 239 -13.96 25.88 -20.05
CA VAL A 239 -13.60 27.28 -19.83
C VAL A 239 -12.17 27.63 -20.30
N LEU A 240 -11.32 26.63 -20.55
CA LEU A 240 -10.01 26.75 -21.23
C LEU A 240 -10.12 26.69 -22.76
N VAL A 241 -11.32 26.48 -23.32
CA VAL A 241 -11.60 26.59 -24.75
C VAL A 241 -12.45 27.82 -25.07
N VAL A 242 -13.57 27.98 -24.35
CA VAL A 242 -14.60 28.99 -24.64
C VAL A 242 -14.56 30.20 -23.70
N GLY A 243 -13.52 30.30 -22.87
CA GLY A 243 -13.33 31.42 -21.95
C GLY A 243 -13.30 32.78 -22.67
N LYS A 244 -13.83 33.82 -22.01
CA LYS A 244 -13.91 35.17 -22.60
C LYS A 244 -12.54 35.82 -22.84
N ASN A 245 -11.54 35.45 -22.04
CA ASN A 245 -10.18 35.93 -22.17
C ASN A 245 -9.33 34.87 -22.87
N ASP A 246 -9.09 35.05 -24.18
CA ASP A 246 -8.32 34.12 -25.01
C ASP A 246 -6.90 33.84 -24.48
N THR A 247 -6.34 34.70 -23.63
CA THR A 247 -5.05 34.46 -22.96
C THR A 247 -5.08 33.18 -22.13
N PHE A 248 -6.18 32.88 -21.44
CA PHE A 248 -6.31 31.70 -20.58
C PHE A 248 -6.90 30.48 -21.30
N ASN A 249 -7.23 30.60 -22.59
CA ASN A 249 -7.79 29.50 -23.37
C ASN A 249 -6.69 28.51 -23.83
N SER A 250 -6.00 27.87 -22.87
CA SER A 250 -4.88 26.95 -23.13
C SER A 250 -5.27 25.77 -23.98
N ASP A 251 -6.40 25.15 -23.66
CA ASP A 251 -6.88 23.94 -24.33
C ASP A 251 -7.22 24.23 -25.78
N LYS A 252 -7.88 25.36 -26.07
CA LYS A 252 -8.10 25.82 -27.45
C LYS A 252 -6.79 25.95 -28.24
N ARG A 253 -5.73 26.48 -27.63
CA ARG A 253 -4.41 26.64 -28.29
C ARG A 253 -3.71 25.31 -28.49
N ILE A 254 -3.73 24.45 -27.48
CA ILE A 254 -3.06 23.14 -27.50
C ILE A 254 -3.78 22.21 -28.48
N PHE A 255 -5.10 22.03 -28.36
CA PHE A 255 -5.89 21.19 -29.27
C PHE A 255 -5.74 21.60 -30.74
N GLY A 256 -5.59 22.91 -31.00
CA GLY A 256 -5.37 23.48 -32.32
C GLY A 256 -3.93 23.39 -32.86
N ALA A 257 -2.96 22.95 -32.05
CA ALA A 257 -1.53 23.10 -32.35
C ALA A 257 -1.07 22.36 -33.61
N ASP A 258 -1.76 21.28 -34.00
CA ASP A 258 -1.45 20.49 -35.20
C ASP A 258 -2.50 20.60 -36.30
N ASN A 259 -3.33 21.65 -36.26
CA ASN A 259 -4.54 21.83 -37.08
C ASN A 259 -5.59 20.73 -36.82
N ASN A 260 -5.83 20.41 -35.55
CA ASN A 260 -6.83 19.44 -35.07
C ASN A 260 -6.63 18.00 -35.57
N LYS A 261 -5.45 17.63 -36.08
CA LYS A 261 -5.19 16.28 -36.59
C LYS A 261 -5.26 15.26 -35.46
N THR A 262 -4.60 15.54 -34.34
CA THR A 262 -4.62 14.66 -33.16
C THR A 262 -6.03 14.59 -32.57
N MET A 263 -6.72 15.73 -32.38
CA MET A 263 -8.10 15.74 -31.88
C MET A 263 -9.05 14.94 -32.79
N THR A 264 -8.95 15.09 -34.11
CA THR A 264 -9.74 14.30 -35.07
C THR A 264 -9.48 12.80 -34.93
N SER A 265 -8.24 12.40 -34.70
CA SER A 265 -7.86 11.00 -34.44
C SER A 265 -8.46 10.47 -33.12
N LEU A 266 -8.46 11.31 -32.09
CA LEU A 266 -9.00 11.00 -30.76
C LEU A 266 -10.54 10.97 -30.70
N ALA A 267 -11.23 11.38 -31.77
CA ALA A 267 -12.69 11.30 -31.86
C ALA A 267 -13.22 9.85 -31.94
N ASP A 268 -12.37 8.89 -32.31
CA ASP A 268 -12.69 7.46 -32.19
C ASP A 268 -12.50 6.99 -30.73
N PRO A 269 -13.54 6.45 -30.06
CA PRO A 269 -13.43 6.06 -28.65
C PRO A 269 -12.39 4.97 -28.37
N SER A 270 -12.17 4.04 -29.32
CA SER A 270 -11.19 2.96 -29.11
C SER A 270 -9.76 3.49 -29.20
N ASN A 271 -9.51 4.36 -30.17
CA ASN A 271 -8.24 5.05 -30.31
C ASN A 271 -8.00 5.98 -29.12
N PHE A 272 -9.01 6.74 -28.67
CA PHE A 272 -8.92 7.58 -27.47
C PHE A 272 -8.43 6.78 -26.26
N GLN A 273 -9.11 5.67 -25.95
CA GLN A 273 -8.74 4.78 -24.85
C GLN A 273 -7.31 4.22 -25.01
N ALA A 274 -6.91 3.85 -26.22
CA ALA A 274 -5.57 3.33 -26.49
C ALA A 274 -4.47 4.39 -26.34
N GLN A 275 -4.71 5.62 -26.82
CA GLN A 275 -3.77 6.75 -26.70
C GLN A 275 -3.68 7.24 -25.26
N CYS A 276 -4.80 7.34 -24.53
CA CYS A 276 -4.79 7.70 -23.11
C CYS A 276 -4.07 6.66 -22.25
N ARG A 277 -4.22 5.37 -22.57
CA ARG A 277 -3.42 4.31 -21.92
C ARG A 277 -1.93 4.52 -22.11
N ASP A 278 -1.50 4.77 -23.36
CA ASP A 278 -0.09 4.94 -23.69
C ASP A 278 0.51 6.19 -23.02
N ILE A 279 -0.15 7.34 -23.18
CA ILE A 279 0.37 8.61 -22.68
C ILE A 279 0.41 8.63 -21.15
N PHE A 280 -0.60 8.09 -20.46
CA PHE A 280 -0.58 8.01 -19.01
C PHE A 280 0.42 7.00 -18.47
N ALA A 281 0.66 5.88 -19.17
CA ALA A 281 1.73 4.96 -18.80
C ALA A 281 3.09 5.67 -18.84
N ARG A 282 3.36 6.42 -19.91
CA ARG A 282 4.59 7.20 -20.02
C ARG A 282 4.65 8.35 -19.03
N MET A 283 3.53 9.02 -18.76
CA MET A 283 3.44 10.05 -17.71
C MET A 283 3.89 9.48 -16.36
N ILE A 284 3.31 8.37 -15.91
CA ILE A 284 3.66 7.84 -14.59
C ILE A 284 5.05 7.19 -14.56
N ASP A 285 5.57 6.74 -15.70
CA ASP A 285 6.91 6.14 -15.81
C ASP A 285 8.03 7.17 -16.07
N THR A 286 7.71 8.46 -16.28
CA THR A 286 8.69 9.55 -16.32
C THR A 286 9.20 9.82 -14.90
N VAL A 287 10.42 9.37 -14.61
CA VAL A 287 11.07 9.42 -13.29
C VAL A 287 12.48 9.98 -13.40
N PRO A 288 13.12 10.40 -12.30
CA PRO A 288 14.53 10.80 -12.33
C PRO A 288 15.43 9.71 -12.91
N ALA A 289 16.45 10.08 -13.67
CA ALA A 289 17.30 9.14 -14.42
C ALA A 289 18.07 8.13 -13.55
N SER A 290 18.22 8.41 -12.25
CA SER A 290 18.81 7.47 -11.27
C SER A 290 17.87 6.36 -10.82
N VAL A 291 16.57 6.46 -11.14
CA VAL A 291 15.55 5.50 -10.73
C VAL A 291 15.40 4.42 -11.81
N THR A 292 15.34 3.15 -11.39
CA THR A 292 15.00 2.03 -12.26
C THR A 292 13.69 1.43 -11.80
N LEU A 293 12.67 1.53 -12.65
CA LEU A 293 11.36 0.95 -12.39
C LEU A 293 11.36 -0.57 -12.59
N SER A 294 10.44 -1.23 -11.92
CA SER A 294 10.20 -2.66 -12.05
C SER A 294 9.62 -3.03 -13.42
N GLU A 295 9.50 -4.34 -13.65
CA GLU A 295 8.53 -4.81 -14.64
C GLU A 295 7.09 -4.44 -14.24
N VAL A 296 6.16 -4.47 -15.19
CA VAL A 296 4.74 -4.20 -14.90
C VAL A 296 4.26 -5.16 -13.83
N ILE A 297 3.67 -4.64 -12.76
CA ILE A 297 3.10 -5.45 -11.70
C ILE A 297 1.81 -6.10 -12.21
N THR A 298 1.85 -7.41 -12.36
CA THR A 298 0.71 -8.25 -12.71
C THR A 298 0.14 -8.95 -11.47
N PRO A 299 -1.14 -9.38 -11.48
CA PRO A 299 -1.70 -10.18 -10.40
C PRO A 299 -0.84 -11.42 -10.10
N ILE A 300 -0.48 -11.63 -8.83
CA ILE A 300 0.31 -12.80 -8.44
C ILE A 300 -0.62 -14.01 -8.26
N GLU A 301 -0.28 -15.13 -8.92
CA GLU A 301 -1.08 -16.37 -8.89
C GLU A 301 -1.19 -16.99 -7.49
N VAL A 302 -0.07 -17.09 -6.77
CA VAL A 302 0.02 -17.67 -5.43
C VAL A 302 0.94 -16.85 -4.56
N LYS A 303 0.42 -16.37 -3.42
CA LYS A 303 1.15 -15.52 -2.49
C LYS A 303 0.84 -15.88 -1.04
N PRO A 304 1.85 -16.25 -0.23
CA PRO A 304 1.70 -16.34 1.21
C PRO A 304 1.42 -14.95 1.81
N THR A 305 0.52 -14.90 2.79
CA THR A 305 0.11 -13.68 3.48
C THR A 305 -0.04 -13.96 4.97
N GLU A 306 0.29 -12.96 5.80
CA GLU A 306 0.18 -13.05 7.26
C GLU A 306 0.85 -14.31 7.87
N LEU A 307 1.98 -14.75 7.30
CA LEU A 307 2.74 -15.88 7.85
C LEU A 307 3.27 -15.50 9.24
N SER A 308 3.01 -16.36 10.22
CA SER A 308 3.50 -16.21 11.58
C SER A 308 4.00 -17.55 12.10
N LEU A 309 5.26 -17.58 12.54
CA LEU A 309 5.84 -18.69 13.30
C LEU A 309 6.19 -18.15 14.68
N ALA A 310 5.60 -18.71 15.74
CA ALA A 310 5.76 -18.24 17.11
C ALA A 310 6.03 -19.40 18.08
N LEU A 311 6.83 -19.14 19.12
CA LEU A 311 7.09 -20.10 20.18
C LEU A 311 5.83 -20.28 21.05
N GLY A 312 5.28 -21.49 21.01
CA GLY A 312 4.11 -21.89 21.79
C GLY A 312 4.49 -22.54 23.12
N ALA A 313 3.46 -23.03 23.82
CA ALA A 313 3.65 -23.86 25.01
C ALA A 313 4.22 -25.24 24.64
N ASN A 314 4.70 -25.99 25.65
CA ASN A 314 5.10 -27.39 25.52
C ASN A 314 6.14 -27.68 24.41
N ASN A 315 7.10 -26.77 24.19
CA ASN A 315 8.14 -26.92 23.18
C ASN A 315 7.58 -27.11 21.76
N THR A 316 6.52 -26.37 21.42
CA THR A 316 5.95 -26.33 20.07
C THR A 316 6.14 -24.97 19.42
N LEU A 317 6.17 -24.94 18.10
CA LEU A 317 6.09 -23.73 17.29
C LEU A 317 4.70 -23.67 16.64
N SER A 318 3.92 -22.64 16.94
CA SER A 318 2.66 -22.37 16.25
C SER A 318 2.97 -21.71 14.91
N PHE A 319 2.47 -22.30 13.82
CA PHE A 319 2.62 -21.79 12.47
C PHE A 319 1.23 -21.51 11.89
N THR A 320 0.95 -20.23 11.68
CA THR A 320 -0.32 -19.74 11.14
C THR A 320 -0.08 -18.85 9.92
N GLY A 321 -1.13 -18.69 9.11
CA GLY A 321 -1.12 -17.76 8.00
C GLY A 321 -2.19 -18.07 6.97
N SER A 322 -2.07 -17.45 5.80
CA SER A 322 -2.99 -17.69 4.69
C SER A 322 -2.26 -17.70 3.35
N ILE A 323 -2.73 -18.54 2.43
CA ILE A 323 -2.31 -18.52 1.04
C ILE A 323 -3.38 -17.82 0.21
N ARG A 324 -3.01 -16.69 -0.40
CA ARG A 324 -3.81 -16.00 -1.40
C ARG A 324 -3.59 -16.66 -2.76
N VAL A 325 -4.67 -17.18 -3.35
CA VAL A 325 -4.67 -17.77 -4.69
C VAL A 325 -5.52 -16.90 -5.62
N ARG A 326 -5.00 -16.57 -6.79
CA ARG A 326 -5.77 -15.89 -7.84
C ARG A 326 -6.80 -16.85 -8.43
N THR A 327 -8.08 -16.55 -8.23
CA THR A 327 -9.21 -17.38 -8.67
C THR A 327 -10.00 -16.76 -9.82
N THR A 328 -9.48 -15.71 -10.45
CA THR A 328 -10.08 -15.02 -11.62
C THR A 328 -10.52 -15.96 -12.74
N HIS A 329 -9.78 -17.03 -13.00
CA HIS A 329 -10.04 -17.98 -14.10
C HIS A 329 -10.30 -19.42 -13.62
N ARG A 330 -10.58 -19.62 -12.32
CA ARG A 330 -10.84 -20.94 -11.73
C ARG A 330 -11.98 -20.86 -10.72
N ASN A 331 -12.86 -21.86 -10.70
CA ASN A 331 -13.97 -21.87 -9.74
C ASN A 331 -13.43 -22.18 -8.33
N ALA A 332 -13.46 -21.19 -7.44
CA ALA A 332 -12.98 -21.32 -6.06
C ALA A 332 -13.68 -22.43 -5.25
N ASP A 333 -14.91 -22.83 -5.61
CA ASP A 333 -15.62 -23.92 -4.94
C ASP A 333 -15.05 -25.32 -5.29
N ASN A 334 -14.31 -25.41 -6.39
CA ASN A 334 -13.64 -26.64 -6.84
C ASN A 334 -12.15 -26.69 -6.45
N VAL A 335 -11.66 -25.67 -5.73
CA VAL A 335 -10.24 -25.52 -5.42
C VAL A 335 -10.00 -25.78 -3.93
N THR A 336 -9.10 -26.71 -3.64
CA THR A 336 -8.52 -26.89 -2.30
C THR A 336 -7.02 -26.62 -2.35
N VAL A 337 -6.48 -26.15 -1.23
CA VAL A 337 -5.05 -25.81 -1.09
C VAL A 337 -4.45 -26.61 0.06
N SER A 338 -3.23 -27.08 -0.13
CA SER A 338 -2.43 -27.71 0.93
C SER A 338 -0.96 -27.32 0.79
N LEU A 339 -0.20 -27.43 1.87
CA LEU A 339 1.22 -27.07 1.87
C LEU A 339 2.06 -28.32 2.07
N ARG A 340 3.07 -28.51 1.22
CA ARG A 340 4.09 -29.54 1.43
C ARG A 340 5.37 -28.87 1.92
N TYR A 341 5.71 -29.08 3.18
CA TYR A 341 6.80 -28.36 3.82
C TYR A 341 8.10 -29.17 3.88
N ARG A 342 9.20 -28.44 4.08
CA ARG A 342 10.51 -28.98 4.40
C ARG A 342 10.85 -28.62 5.84
N ASP A 343 11.40 -29.58 6.58
CA ASP A 343 11.85 -29.35 7.95
C ASP A 343 13.06 -28.39 8.00
N ARG A 344 13.54 -28.02 9.19
CA ARG A 344 14.73 -27.17 9.38
C ARG A 344 15.96 -27.68 8.64
N ASN A 345 16.10 -28.99 8.49
CA ASN A 345 17.23 -29.64 7.82
C ASN A 345 17.00 -29.81 6.32
N ASN A 346 15.97 -29.17 5.77
CA ASN A 346 15.56 -29.22 4.38
C ASN A 346 15.09 -30.61 3.90
N ASN A 347 14.68 -31.49 4.82
CA ASN A 347 14.05 -32.76 4.46
C ASN A 347 12.59 -32.53 4.13
N LEU A 348 12.14 -33.08 2.99
CA LEU A 348 10.75 -32.97 2.57
C LEU A 348 9.85 -33.82 3.47
N SER A 349 8.78 -33.22 3.99
CA SER A 349 7.78 -33.93 4.77
C SER A 349 6.97 -34.90 3.90
N ASN A 350 6.61 -36.05 4.47
CA ASN A 350 5.65 -36.98 3.88
C ASN A 350 4.18 -36.59 4.15
N THR A 351 3.95 -35.57 4.98
CA THR A 351 2.62 -35.04 5.30
C THR A 351 2.46 -33.61 4.77
N THR A 352 1.22 -33.26 4.48
CA THR A 352 0.83 -31.91 4.06
C THR A 352 0.13 -31.17 5.19
N ILE A 353 0.26 -29.84 5.21
CA ILE A 353 -0.53 -28.94 6.04
C ILE A 353 -1.82 -28.66 5.27
N SER A 354 -2.95 -29.03 5.86
CA SER A 354 -4.26 -28.70 5.29
C SER A 354 -4.58 -27.22 5.49
N THR A 355 -5.29 -26.62 4.54
CA THR A 355 -5.81 -25.26 4.66
C THR A 355 -7.34 -25.27 4.59
N GLU A 356 -7.97 -24.22 5.10
CA GLU A 356 -9.41 -23.98 4.97
C GLU A 356 -9.64 -22.65 4.24
N ARG A 357 -10.59 -22.63 3.31
CA ARG A 357 -11.01 -21.37 2.68
C ARG A 357 -11.61 -20.44 3.73
N GLY A 358 -11.18 -19.18 3.73
CA GLY A 358 -11.76 -18.14 4.58
C GLY A 358 -13.28 -18.05 4.40
N ARG A 359 -14.03 -17.95 5.51
CA ARG A 359 -15.51 -17.96 5.46
C ARG A 359 -16.12 -16.57 5.33
N TRP A 360 -15.51 -15.58 5.99
CA TRP A 360 -15.98 -14.20 5.93
C TRP A 360 -15.88 -13.66 4.51
N GLN A 361 -16.96 -13.11 3.97
CA GLN A 361 -17.05 -12.65 2.57
C GLN A 361 -16.57 -13.70 1.56
N LEU A 362 -16.87 -14.98 1.83
CA LEU A 362 -16.44 -16.13 1.02
C LEU A 362 -14.91 -16.28 0.89
N GLY A 363 -14.14 -15.61 1.76
CA GLY A 363 -12.69 -15.57 1.71
C GLY A 363 -12.17 -14.95 0.41
N GLN A 364 -12.97 -14.07 -0.22
CA GLN A 364 -12.68 -13.53 -1.55
C GLN A 364 -12.44 -12.03 -1.52
N SER A 365 -11.36 -11.61 -2.18
CA SER A 365 -11.09 -10.21 -2.52
C SER A 365 -11.32 -9.98 -4.01
N TYR A 366 -11.69 -8.74 -4.36
CA TYR A 366 -12.03 -8.35 -5.72
C TYR A 366 -11.23 -7.12 -6.14
N GLY A 367 -10.62 -7.19 -7.32
CA GLY A 367 -9.88 -6.09 -7.93
C GLY A 367 -10.60 -5.48 -9.14
N PHE A 368 -9.92 -4.55 -9.79
CA PHE A 368 -10.32 -4.10 -11.13
C PHE A 368 -10.18 -5.22 -12.16
N ALA A 369 -10.66 -4.99 -13.38
CA ALA A 369 -10.59 -5.97 -14.49
C ALA A 369 -11.19 -7.37 -14.16
N ARG A 370 -12.11 -7.43 -13.19
CA ARG A 370 -12.72 -8.68 -12.68
C ARG A 370 -11.74 -9.63 -11.99
N GLU A 371 -10.61 -9.13 -11.50
CA GLU A 371 -9.70 -9.94 -10.71
C GLU A 371 -10.37 -10.42 -9.42
N VAL A 372 -10.17 -11.71 -9.10
CA VAL A 372 -10.68 -12.36 -7.90
C VAL A 372 -9.56 -13.14 -7.25
N PHE A 373 -9.43 -12.99 -5.93
CA PHE A 373 -8.46 -13.73 -5.12
C PHE A 373 -9.20 -14.45 -4.00
N THR A 374 -8.84 -15.71 -3.72
CA THR A 374 -9.39 -16.50 -2.63
C THR A 374 -8.29 -16.82 -1.62
N PHE A 375 -8.60 -16.70 -0.32
CA PHE A 375 -7.66 -16.91 0.78
C PHE A 375 -7.92 -18.25 1.47
N TYR A 376 -6.84 -19.00 1.68
CA TYR A 376 -6.83 -20.32 2.30
C TYR A 376 -5.96 -20.31 3.56
N GLU A 377 -6.61 -20.34 4.71
CA GLU A 377 -6.03 -20.14 6.04
C GLU A 377 -5.58 -21.48 6.64
N PHE A 378 -4.52 -21.45 7.43
CA PHE A 378 -4.04 -22.62 8.15
C PHE A 378 -3.54 -22.27 9.55
N ASP A 379 -3.64 -23.25 10.43
CA ASP A 379 -3.11 -23.24 11.78
C ASP A 379 -2.56 -24.64 12.08
N THR A 380 -1.26 -24.72 12.33
CA THR A 380 -0.58 -25.97 12.65
C THR A 380 0.51 -25.75 13.69
N ALA A 381 1.05 -26.83 14.23
CA ALA A 381 2.11 -26.78 15.20
C ALA A 381 3.24 -27.75 14.81
N PHE A 382 4.48 -27.28 14.96
CA PHE A 382 5.68 -28.08 14.78
C PHE A 382 6.38 -28.34 16.11
N ASP A 383 7.13 -29.43 16.17
CA ASP A 383 8.11 -29.64 17.24
C ASP A 383 9.29 -28.69 17.03
N VAL A 384 9.73 -28.00 18.09
CA VAL A 384 10.84 -27.03 18.05
C VAL A 384 12.16 -27.57 17.53
N THR A 385 12.38 -28.90 17.57
CA THR A 385 13.61 -29.53 17.07
C THR A 385 13.62 -29.71 15.57
N SER A 386 12.47 -30.07 14.98
CA SER A 386 12.31 -30.33 13.54
C SER A 386 11.91 -29.07 12.77
N SER A 387 10.95 -28.30 13.29
CA SER A 387 10.50 -27.01 12.74
C SER A 387 10.20 -27.06 11.24
N ILE A 388 10.23 -25.89 10.58
CA ILE A 388 10.00 -25.67 9.16
C ILE A 388 11.06 -24.71 8.62
N SER A 389 11.48 -24.92 7.37
CA SER A 389 12.38 -23.99 6.63
C SER A 389 11.74 -23.41 5.38
N SER A 390 10.85 -24.16 4.73
CA SER A 390 10.12 -23.71 3.54
C SER A 390 8.90 -24.59 3.27
N PHE A 391 8.04 -24.16 2.36
CA PHE A 391 6.95 -24.98 1.83
C PHE A 391 6.72 -24.76 0.34
N ASP A 392 6.15 -25.76 -0.31
CA ASP A 392 5.54 -25.63 -1.63
C ASP A 392 4.01 -25.54 -1.43
N VAL A 393 3.32 -24.78 -2.27
CA VAL A 393 1.85 -24.72 -2.27
C VAL A 393 1.32 -25.70 -3.32
N ILE A 394 0.43 -26.59 -2.90
CA ILE A 394 -0.26 -27.53 -3.78
C ILE A 394 -1.71 -27.04 -3.94
N ILE A 395 -2.09 -26.72 -5.18
CA ILE A 395 -3.46 -26.37 -5.54
C ILE A 395 -4.07 -27.58 -6.24
N HIS A 396 -5.16 -28.08 -5.68
CA HIS A 396 -5.96 -29.13 -6.27
C HIS A 396 -7.25 -28.54 -6.82
N THR A 397 -7.46 -28.68 -8.13
CA THR A 397 -8.72 -28.33 -8.80
C THR A 397 -9.44 -29.62 -9.18
N ALA A 398 -10.72 -29.74 -8.82
CA ALA A 398 -11.52 -30.92 -9.13
C ALA A 398 -11.52 -31.23 -10.64
N GLY A 399 -11.01 -32.41 -11.02
CA GLY A 399 -10.94 -32.86 -12.42
C GLY A 399 -9.64 -32.50 -13.16
N GLU A 400 -8.69 -31.84 -12.49
CA GLU A 400 -7.39 -31.44 -13.05
C GLU A 400 -6.23 -32.10 -12.28
N ALA A 401 -5.02 -32.01 -12.85
CA ALA A 401 -3.81 -32.43 -12.15
C ALA A 401 -3.38 -31.35 -11.14
N ASP A 402 -2.74 -31.78 -10.05
CA ASP A 402 -2.27 -30.86 -9.02
C ASP A 402 -1.25 -29.84 -9.56
N GLU A 403 -1.48 -28.57 -9.26
CA GLU A 403 -0.55 -27.49 -9.55
C GLU A 403 0.37 -27.29 -8.34
N ILE A 404 1.66 -27.55 -8.51
CA ILE A 404 2.66 -27.41 -7.44
C ILE A 404 3.45 -26.11 -7.65
N ASN A 405 3.19 -25.14 -6.78
CA ASN A 405 3.84 -23.84 -6.75
C ASN A 405 5.06 -23.91 -5.82
N THR A 406 6.24 -23.83 -6.42
CA THR A 406 7.54 -24.05 -5.73
C THR A 406 8.36 -22.78 -5.55
N ASN A 407 7.78 -21.59 -5.79
CA ASN A 407 8.50 -20.32 -5.69
C ASN A 407 9.82 -20.34 -6.51
N ASN A 408 9.73 -20.67 -7.80
CA ASN A 408 10.87 -20.85 -8.71
C ASN A 408 11.87 -21.95 -8.28
N GLY A 409 11.36 -23.02 -7.66
CA GLY A 409 12.16 -24.16 -7.19
C GLY A 409 12.84 -23.95 -5.83
N LEU A 410 12.69 -22.78 -5.21
CA LEU A 410 13.29 -22.45 -3.92
C LEU A 410 12.41 -22.86 -2.71
N GLY A 411 11.12 -23.04 -2.93
CA GLY A 411 10.11 -23.08 -1.88
C GLY A 411 9.81 -21.67 -1.32
N PHE A 412 8.64 -21.50 -0.71
CA PHE A 412 8.31 -20.30 0.06
C PHE A 412 9.05 -20.36 1.40
N PRO A 413 10.02 -19.46 1.67
CA PRO A 413 10.87 -19.55 2.86
C PRO A 413 10.11 -19.24 4.15
N VAL A 414 10.50 -19.90 5.24
CA VAL A 414 10.05 -19.58 6.60
C VAL A 414 11.28 -19.51 7.49
N SER A 415 11.50 -18.37 8.14
CA SER A 415 12.58 -18.21 9.11
C SER A 415 12.16 -18.78 10.45
N ASP A 416 12.95 -19.73 10.98
CA ASP A 416 12.77 -20.25 12.33
C ASP A 416 13.89 -19.84 13.30
N ALA A 417 14.80 -18.96 12.86
CA ALA A 417 15.94 -18.49 13.63
C ALA A 417 15.57 -17.36 14.59
N ILE A 418 14.64 -16.50 14.18
CA ILE A 418 14.09 -15.39 14.96
C ILE A 418 12.58 -15.30 14.71
N LEU A 419 11.81 -15.28 15.80
CA LEU A 419 10.34 -15.39 15.78
C LEU A 419 9.73 -14.21 16.53
N LEU A 420 8.76 -13.50 15.94
CA LEU A 420 8.00 -12.50 16.69
C LEU A 420 7.14 -13.17 17.78
N GLN A 421 7.27 -12.73 19.02
CA GLN A 421 6.41 -13.14 20.12
C GLN A 421 5.35 -12.07 20.33
N ALA A 422 4.34 -12.07 19.45
CA ALA A 422 3.28 -11.07 19.46
C ALA A 422 2.52 -11.00 20.81
N PRO A 423 2.20 -12.11 21.51
CA PRO A 423 1.55 -12.03 22.82
C PRO A 423 2.39 -11.35 23.91
N GLN A 424 3.71 -11.28 23.73
CA GLN A 424 4.66 -10.63 24.64
C GLN A 424 5.17 -9.29 24.10
N SER A 425 4.59 -8.82 22.99
CA SER A 425 4.89 -7.54 22.36
C SER A 425 3.67 -6.64 22.48
N CYS A 426 3.87 -5.34 22.70
CA CYS A 426 2.78 -4.42 22.92
C CYS A 426 3.14 -2.97 22.55
N GLN A 427 2.13 -2.20 22.21
CA GLN A 427 2.20 -0.75 22.07
C GLN A 427 0.99 -0.15 22.81
N PRO A 428 1.05 0.02 24.14
CA PRO A 428 -0.06 0.58 24.90
C PRO A 428 -0.29 2.05 24.54
N GLN A 429 -1.37 2.30 23.80
CA GLN A 429 -1.77 3.62 23.32
C GLN A 429 -2.60 4.42 24.35
N ILE A 430 -2.49 4.07 25.63
CA ILE A 430 -3.35 4.59 26.70
C ILE A 430 -2.54 5.41 27.72
N ILE A 431 -1.31 5.00 28.01
CA ILE A 431 -0.47 5.61 29.05
C ILE A 431 0.78 6.19 28.38
N VAL A 432 1.03 7.48 28.60
CA VAL A 432 2.24 8.16 28.14
C VAL A 432 3.23 8.38 29.28
N ASN A 433 4.52 8.41 28.96
CA ASN A 433 5.56 8.82 29.91
C ASN A 433 5.53 10.35 30.16
N GLU A 434 6.45 10.86 31.01
CA GLU A 434 6.56 12.30 31.31
C GLU A 434 6.79 13.18 30.06
N ALA A 435 7.38 12.62 29.00
CA ALA A 435 7.60 13.29 27.72
C ALA A 435 6.41 13.17 26.75
N GLY A 436 5.29 12.57 27.17
CA GLY A 436 4.10 12.39 26.32
C GLY A 436 4.22 11.26 25.30
N GLN A 437 5.12 10.30 25.50
CA GLN A 437 5.41 9.20 24.56
C GLN A 437 4.83 7.86 25.02
N TRP A 438 4.46 6.99 24.08
CA TRP A 438 4.11 5.59 24.36
C TRP A 438 5.35 4.70 24.37
N ASN A 439 5.22 3.50 24.96
CA ASN A 439 6.31 2.52 24.98
C ASN A 439 6.04 1.38 23.98
N LEU A 440 6.79 1.33 22.88
CA LEU A 440 6.79 0.16 21.99
C LEU A 440 7.67 -0.93 22.60
N THR A 441 7.09 -2.05 22.99
CA THR A 441 7.84 -3.22 23.49
C THR A 441 7.74 -4.36 22.50
N ILE A 442 8.89 -4.82 22.01
CA ILE A 442 8.98 -5.94 21.07
C ILE A 442 9.71 -7.09 21.76
N THR A 443 9.14 -8.28 21.66
CA THR A 443 9.74 -9.52 22.14
C THR A 443 9.91 -10.48 20.98
N ALA A 444 11.10 -11.07 20.87
CA ALA A 444 11.44 -12.07 19.85
C ALA A 444 12.00 -13.33 20.51
N ALA A 445 11.68 -14.50 19.98
CA ALA A 445 12.35 -15.74 20.35
C ALA A 445 13.48 -16.03 19.36
N VAL A 446 14.70 -16.19 19.88
CA VAL A 446 15.92 -16.43 19.11
C VAL A 446 16.41 -17.84 19.39
N ARG A 447 16.75 -18.57 18.32
CA ARG A 447 17.18 -19.96 18.40
C ARG A 447 18.50 -20.08 19.19
N ALA A 448 18.61 -21.13 20.02
CA ALA A 448 19.68 -21.27 21.01
C ALA A 448 21.10 -21.32 20.39
N ASP A 449 21.24 -21.86 19.19
CA ASP A 449 22.51 -21.91 18.45
C ASP A 449 22.99 -20.52 17.97
N ARG A 450 22.13 -19.50 18.03
CA ARG A 450 22.41 -18.13 17.58
C ARG A 450 22.36 -17.07 18.68
N VAL A 451 22.28 -17.49 19.96
CA VAL A 451 22.17 -16.58 21.13
C VAL A 451 23.38 -15.64 21.30
N GLY A 452 24.53 -15.96 20.70
CA GLY A 452 25.73 -15.12 20.74
C GLY A 452 25.73 -13.96 19.74
N GLU A 453 24.72 -13.88 18.88
CA GLU A 453 24.62 -12.86 17.84
C GLU A 453 23.83 -11.64 18.31
N PRO A 454 24.11 -10.43 17.78
CA PRO A 454 23.33 -9.25 18.10
C PRO A 454 21.89 -9.40 17.61
N VAL A 455 20.95 -8.94 18.44
CA VAL A 455 19.51 -8.97 18.16
C VAL A 455 18.99 -7.55 18.24
N ALA A 456 18.18 -7.15 17.27
CA ALA A 456 17.59 -5.82 17.21
C ALA A 456 16.21 -5.86 16.55
N PHE A 457 15.44 -4.79 16.74
CA PHE A 457 14.36 -4.46 15.83
C PHE A 457 14.63 -3.11 15.16
N ASP A 458 14.45 -3.07 13.85
CA ASP A 458 14.61 -1.89 13.02
C ASP A 458 13.20 -1.37 12.70
N TRP A 459 12.80 -0.24 13.27
CA TRP A 459 11.45 0.32 13.12
C TRP A 459 11.46 1.60 12.29
N VAL A 460 10.36 1.86 11.60
CA VAL A 460 10.22 3.05 10.75
C VAL A 460 9.71 4.23 11.58
N TYR A 461 10.53 5.25 11.75
CA TYR A 461 10.16 6.54 12.29
C TYR A 461 9.61 7.44 11.19
N LYS A 462 8.39 7.94 11.36
CA LYS A 462 7.72 8.89 10.46
C LYS A 462 8.02 10.30 10.92
N ARG A 463 9.05 10.94 10.35
CA ARG A 463 9.42 12.31 10.69
C ARG A 463 8.50 13.31 9.99
N PHE A 464 7.75 14.07 10.79
CA PHE A 464 6.96 15.19 10.29
C PHE A 464 7.87 16.33 9.79
N ILE A 465 7.52 16.89 8.64
CA ILE A 465 8.18 18.07 8.07
C ILE A 465 7.14 19.19 8.02
N GLN A 466 7.45 20.33 8.64
CA GLN A 466 6.52 21.45 8.71
C GLN A 466 6.17 21.97 7.31
N GLY A 467 4.87 22.02 6.99
CA GLY A 467 4.36 22.53 5.71
C GLY A 467 4.39 21.51 4.56
N VAL A 468 4.79 20.27 4.83
CA VAL A 468 4.83 19.17 3.85
C VAL A 468 3.83 18.10 4.28
N MET A 469 3.01 17.63 3.34
CA MET A 469 1.92 16.70 3.65
C MET A 469 2.35 15.25 3.81
N ILE A 470 3.55 14.90 3.37
CA ILE A 470 4.13 13.57 3.54
C ILE A 470 5.12 13.55 4.71
N ASN A 471 5.26 12.39 5.35
CA ASN A 471 6.31 12.17 6.34
C ASN A 471 7.55 11.62 5.67
N GLN A 472 8.73 12.01 6.16
CA GLN A 472 9.97 11.33 5.79
C GLN A 472 10.11 10.06 6.63
N LEU A 473 10.41 8.94 5.98
CA LEU A 473 10.57 7.65 6.63
C LEU A 473 12.04 7.41 6.97
N GLU A 474 12.33 7.13 8.24
CA GLU A 474 13.68 6.85 8.74
C GLU A 474 13.71 5.52 9.48
N VAL A 475 14.59 4.62 9.10
CA VAL A 475 14.77 3.35 9.83
C VAL A 475 15.64 3.59 11.05
N GLN A 476 15.11 3.26 12.23
CA GLN A 476 15.76 3.41 13.52
C GLN A 476 16.00 2.04 14.14
N ARG A 477 17.21 1.80 14.64
CA ARG A 477 17.58 0.52 15.26
C ARG A 477 17.43 0.58 16.77
N THR A 478 16.80 -0.43 17.35
CA THR A 478 16.76 -0.68 18.79
C THR A 478 17.34 -2.04 19.11
N VAL A 479 18.44 -2.07 19.85
CA VAL A 479 19.08 -3.33 20.30
C VAL A 479 18.19 -4.02 21.33
N MET A 480 18.09 -5.34 21.24
CA MET A 480 17.30 -6.19 22.13
C MET A 480 18.21 -6.96 23.08
N GLU A 481 17.74 -7.13 24.32
CA GLU A 481 18.48 -7.83 25.37
C GLU A 481 17.82 -9.17 25.69
N LYS A 482 18.63 -10.17 26.01
CA LYS A 482 18.15 -11.48 26.44
C LYS A 482 17.35 -11.36 27.74
N ALA A 483 16.12 -11.85 27.73
CA ALA A 483 15.13 -11.66 28.80
C ALA A 483 14.66 -12.98 29.46
N SER A 484 15.09 -14.14 28.96
CA SER A 484 14.68 -15.43 29.53
C SER A 484 15.82 -16.45 29.60
N GLU A 485 15.60 -17.49 30.39
CA GLU A 485 16.26 -18.78 30.25
C GLU A 485 15.80 -19.49 28.97
N GLU A 486 16.38 -20.66 28.69
CA GLU A 486 16.04 -21.44 27.50
C GLU A 486 14.62 -22.02 27.60
N ILE A 487 13.85 -21.88 26.53
CA ILE A 487 12.50 -22.40 26.39
C ILE A 487 12.45 -23.18 25.07
N GLY A 488 12.52 -24.51 25.15
CA GLY A 488 12.40 -25.38 23.99
C GLY A 488 13.41 -25.09 22.87
N GLY A 489 14.67 -24.79 23.18
CA GLY A 489 15.69 -24.46 22.18
C GLY A 489 15.68 -23.01 21.70
N TYR A 490 14.96 -22.12 22.39
CA TYR A 490 14.90 -20.68 22.12
C TYR A 490 15.17 -19.85 23.37
N TYR A 491 15.64 -18.62 23.20
CA TYR A 491 15.72 -17.60 24.24
C TYR A 491 14.90 -16.38 23.83
N LEU A 492 14.17 -15.78 24.77
CA LEU A 492 13.46 -14.54 24.52
C LEU A 492 14.42 -13.36 24.62
N TYR A 493 14.28 -12.45 23.67
CA TYR A 493 14.92 -11.13 23.64
C TYR A 493 13.83 -10.08 23.67
N THR A 494 14.05 -9.00 24.41
CA THR A 494 13.10 -7.90 24.51
C THR A 494 13.79 -6.55 24.44
N ALA A 495 13.09 -5.56 23.92
CA ALA A 495 13.45 -4.16 24.11
C ALA A 495 12.20 -3.28 24.12
N THR A 496 12.31 -2.18 24.85
CA THR A 496 11.29 -1.14 24.92
C THR A 496 11.85 0.17 24.36
N LYS A 497 11.15 0.76 23.41
CA LYS A 497 11.46 2.05 22.81
C LYS A 497 10.33 3.05 23.07
N PRO A 498 10.60 4.17 23.75
CA PRO A 498 9.67 5.29 23.78
C PRO A 498 9.47 5.86 22.37
N ILE A 499 8.23 6.02 21.95
CA ILE A 499 7.82 6.54 20.64
C ILE A 499 6.80 7.68 20.80
N ASP A 500 6.92 8.70 19.97
CA ASP A 500 5.96 9.80 19.95
C ASP A 500 4.57 9.28 19.55
N THR A 501 3.49 9.87 20.07
CA THR A 501 2.12 9.40 19.81
C THR A 501 1.70 9.51 18.34
N VAL A 502 2.37 10.36 17.56
CA VAL A 502 2.21 10.43 16.10
C VAL A 502 2.70 9.16 15.38
N GLN A 503 3.53 8.34 16.04
CA GLN A 503 4.00 7.03 15.56
C GLN A 503 3.03 5.89 15.89
N TRP A 504 1.73 6.20 16.00
CA TRP A 504 0.71 5.25 16.48
C TRP A 504 0.59 3.97 15.65
N SER A 505 0.94 4.04 14.35
CA SER A 505 1.01 2.88 13.47
C SER A 505 2.26 2.97 12.60
N THR A 506 3.10 1.93 12.65
CA THR A 506 4.32 1.81 11.86
C THR A 506 4.69 0.35 11.60
N THR A 507 5.78 0.15 10.86
CA THR A 507 6.34 -1.17 10.58
C THR A 507 7.74 -1.32 11.16
N PHE A 508 8.14 -2.58 11.38
CA PHE A 508 9.46 -2.93 11.87
C PHE A 508 9.94 -4.27 11.32
N ASP A 509 11.26 -4.46 11.30
CA ASP A 509 11.90 -5.73 11.04
C ASP A 509 12.49 -6.27 12.34
N LEU A 510 12.43 -7.58 12.56
CA LEU A 510 13.30 -8.25 13.53
C LEU A 510 14.60 -8.65 12.85
N VAL A 511 15.73 -8.39 13.49
CA VAL A 511 17.06 -8.62 12.94
C VAL A 511 17.89 -9.46 13.91
N LEU A 512 18.45 -10.55 13.40
CA LEU A 512 19.38 -11.43 14.10
C LEU A 512 20.69 -11.50 13.31
N GLY A 513 21.80 -11.15 13.95
CA GLY A 513 23.14 -11.16 13.36
C GLY A 513 23.49 -9.87 12.61
N GLU A 514 24.67 -9.89 11.98
CA GLU A 514 25.23 -8.79 11.16
C GLU A 514 25.97 -9.35 9.94
N GLY A 515 26.24 -8.48 8.97
CA GLY A 515 26.98 -8.84 7.75
C GLY A 515 26.26 -9.89 6.90
N ASP A 516 27.00 -10.87 6.41
CA ASP A 516 26.49 -11.89 5.47
C ASP A 516 25.62 -12.97 6.15
N ASN A 517 25.62 -13.06 7.48
CA ASN A 517 24.86 -14.08 8.22
C ASN A 517 23.58 -13.52 8.88
N VAL A 518 23.01 -12.46 8.30
CA VAL A 518 21.80 -11.84 8.84
C VAL A 518 20.56 -12.71 8.59
N SER A 519 19.69 -12.83 9.59
CA SER A 519 18.34 -13.35 9.40
C SER A 519 17.33 -12.31 9.86
N LYS A 520 16.28 -12.13 9.04
CA LYS A 520 15.25 -11.14 9.30
C LYS A 520 13.86 -11.74 9.26
N LEU A 521 12.98 -11.16 10.06
CA LEU A 521 11.54 -11.20 9.83
C LEU A 521 11.12 -9.78 9.49
N GLU A 522 10.82 -9.55 8.21
CA GLU A 522 10.68 -8.21 7.65
C GLU A 522 9.23 -7.74 7.62
N PHE A 523 9.05 -6.41 7.66
CA PHE A 523 7.81 -5.70 7.41
C PHE A 523 6.64 -6.12 8.32
N LEU A 524 6.93 -6.29 9.61
CA LEU A 524 5.94 -6.55 10.65
C LEU A 524 5.20 -5.25 11.01
N SER A 525 3.89 -5.33 11.26
CA SER A 525 3.07 -4.16 11.64
C SER A 525 2.93 -4.03 13.15
N THR A 526 3.00 -2.80 13.67
CA THR A 526 2.67 -2.53 15.08
C THR A 526 1.16 -2.55 15.34
N GLY A 527 0.32 -2.44 14.30
CA GLY A 527 -1.14 -2.41 14.42
C GLY A 527 -1.76 -3.70 14.98
N ASN A 528 -1.05 -4.82 14.89
CA ASN A 528 -1.49 -6.12 15.41
C ASN A 528 -0.95 -6.42 16.82
N LEU A 529 -0.20 -5.50 17.43
CA LEU A 529 0.32 -5.69 18.78
C LEU A 529 -0.75 -5.39 19.83
N ALA A 530 -0.66 -6.05 20.98
CA ALA A 530 -1.57 -5.82 22.08
C ALA A 530 -1.49 -4.36 22.57
N SER A 531 -2.63 -3.81 22.99
CA SER A 531 -2.74 -2.47 23.59
C SER A 531 -2.33 -2.46 25.08
N THR A 532 -1.91 -3.59 25.63
CA THR A 532 -1.45 -3.76 27.02
C THR A 532 -0.32 -4.80 27.05
N SER A 533 0.65 -4.64 27.95
CA SER A 533 1.71 -5.63 28.12
C SER A 533 1.18 -6.88 28.84
N TRP A 534 1.73 -8.05 28.54
CA TRP A 534 1.38 -9.31 29.24
C TRP A 534 1.65 -9.23 30.76
N LEU A 535 2.60 -8.40 31.18
CA LEU A 535 2.87 -8.12 32.58
C LEU A 535 1.71 -7.36 33.24
N ASP A 536 1.14 -6.38 32.54
CA ASP A 536 -0.01 -5.61 33.04
C ASP A 536 -1.27 -6.48 33.10
N GLU A 537 -1.48 -7.37 32.13
CA GLU A 537 -2.61 -8.30 32.13
C GLU A 537 -2.54 -9.30 33.29
N LYS A 538 -1.35 -9.82 33.61
CA LYS A 538 -1.14 -10.69 34.80
C LYS A 538 -1.26 -9.95 36.12
N VAL A 539 -0.91 -8.66 36.16
CA VAL A 539 -1.14 -7.80 37.33
C VAL A 539 -2.62 -7.53 37.49
N GLN A 540 -3.33 -7.22 36.41
CA GLN A 540 -4.77 -7.00 36.38
C GLN A 540 -5.55 -8.26 36.80
N GLU A 541 -5.20 -9.43 36.27
CA GLU A 541 -5.77 -10.72 36.68
C GLU A 541 -5.54 -11.00 38.17
N ARG A 542 -4.36 -10.66 38.70
CA ARG A 542 -4.06 -10.80 40.14
C ARG A 542 -4.84 -9.81 40.99
N GLU A 543 -4.99 -8.56 40.56
CA GLU A 543 -5.78 -7.55 41.26
C GLU A 543 -7.26 -7.90 41.27
N ASP A 544 -7.79 -8.36 40.15
CA ASP A 544 -9.19 -8.76 40.02
C ASP A 544 -9.46 -10.03 40.82
N ALA A 545 -8.57 -11.02 40.80
CA ALA A 545 -8.63 -12.16 41.72
C ALA A 545 -8.57 -11.74 43.20
N HIS A 546 -7.83 -10.67 43.53
CA HIS A 546 -7.75 -10.13 44.89
C HIS A 546 -9.03 -9.39 45.30
N LYS A 547 -9.68 -8.68 44.37
CA LYS A 547 -11.00 -8.03 44.56
C LYS A 547 -12.11 -9.06 44.73
N THR A 548 -12.13 -10.13 43.92
CA THR A 548 -13.10 -11.23 44.04
C THR A 548 -12.95 -11.98 45.37
N ARG A 549 -11.72 -12.15 45.87
CA ARG A 549 -11.52 -12.70 47.23
C ARG A 549 -12.05 -11.79 48.33
N ARG A 550 -11.87 -10.46 48.22
CA ARG A 550 -12.41 -9.51 49.20
C ARG A 550 -13.94 -9.47 49.21
N SER A 551 -14.58 -9.53 48.04
CA SER A 551 -16.04 -9.60 47.96
C SER A 551 -16.61 -10.93 48.48
N ALA A 552 -15.93 -12.05 48.25
CA ALA A 552 -16.32 -13.35 48.80
C ALA A 552 -16.21 -13.42 50.34
N VAL A 553 -15.21 -12.75 50.94
CA VAL A 553 -15.09 -12.63 52.40
C VAL A 553 -16.21 -11.75 52.96
N GLY A 554 -16.48 -10.59 52.35
CA GLY A 554 -17.59 -9.72 52.77
C GLY A 554 -18.97 -10.39 52.65
N ALA A 555 -19.20 -11.20 51.62
CA ALA A 555 -20.43 -11.97 51.46
C ALA A 555 -20.59 -13.08 52.52
N ARG A 556 -19.48 -13.70 52.95
CA ARG A 556 -19.47 -14.66 54.07
C ARG A 556 -19.84 -14.01 55.39
N ASP A 557 -19.28 -12.83 55.69
CA ASP A 557 -19.56 -12.11 56.95
C ASP A 557 -21.03 -11.67 57.03
N ILE A 558 -21.63 -11.27 55.90
CA ILE A 558 -23.06 -10.96 55.80
C ILE A 558 -23.92 -12.23 56.02
N LEU A 559 -23.53 -13.36 55.45
CA LEU A 559 -24.25 -14.63 55.65
C LEU A 559 -24.21 -15.10 57.11
N TYR A 560 -23.07 -14.91 57.80
CA TYR A 560 -22.95 -15.22 59.23
C TYR A 560 -23.83 -14.32 60.09
N SER A 561 -23.92 -13.01 59.78
CA SER A 561 -24.83 -12.09 60.48
C SER A 561 -26.29 -12.50 60.31
N ILE A 562 -26.70 -12.84 59.07
CA ILE A 562 -28.08 -13.25 58.77
C ILE A 562 -28.42 -14.58 59.46
N LEU A 563 -27.50 -15.55 59.50
CA LEU A 563 -27.72 -16.80 60.24
C LEU A 563 -27.85 -16.56 61.75
N PHE A 564 -27.06 -15.63 62.31
CA PHE A 564 -27.14 -15.28 63.73
C PHE A 564 -28.50 -14.67 64.10
N ASP A 565 -29.02 -13.77 63.26
CA ASP A 565 -30.33 -13.13 63.43
C ASP A 565 -31.50 -14.13 63.28
N ILE A 566 -31.40 -15.09 62.36
CA ILE A 566 -32.42 -16.14 62.17
C ILE A 566 -32.47 -17.10 63.38
N VAL A 567 -31.31 -17.46 63.96
CA VAL A 567 -31.23 -18.30 65.16
C VAL A 567 -31.76 -17.56 66.40
N ALA A 568 -31.51 -16.25 66.51
CA ALA A 568 -32.08 -15.41 67.57
C ALA A 568 -33.61 -15.29 67.44
N ALA A 569 -34.14 -15.13 66.23
CA ALA A 569 -35.57 -15.04 65.98
C ALA A 569 -36.32 -16.37 66.24
N THR A 570 -35.70 -17.51 65.95
CA THR A 570 -36.31 -18.83 66.21
C THR A 570 -36.33 -19.22 67.70
N GLN A 571 -35.43 -18.70 68.53
CA GLN A 571 -35.52 -18.87 69.99
C GLN A 571 -36.66 -18.06 70.63
N HIS A 572 -37.13 -16.99 69.97
CA HIS A 572 -38.25 -16.19 70.49
C HIS A 572 -39.63 -16.79 70.18
N VAL A 573 -39.75 -17.62 69.14
CA VAL A 573 -41.00 -18.28 68.72
C VAL A 573 -41.29 -19.58 69.48
N LEU A 574 -40.31 -20.14 70.18
CA LEU A 574 -40.45 -21.36 71.01
C LEU A 574 -40.73 -21.08 72.51
N ARG A 575 -41.08 -19.83 72.86
CA ARG A 575 -41.40 -19.41 74.25
C ARG A 575 -42.71 -18.62 74.38
N ILE A 576 -43.69 -18.87 73.50
CA ILE A 576 -45.09 -18.42 73.65
C ILE A 576 -45.99 -19.63 73.73
#